data_AF-A0A814RML3-F1
#
_entry.id   AF-A0A814RML3-F1
#
_cell.length_a   1.000
_cell.length_b   1.000
_cell.length_c   1.000
_cell.angle_alpha   90.00
_cell.angle_beta   90.00
_cell.angle_gamma   90.00
#
_symmetry.space_group_name_H-M   'P 1'
#
loop_
_entity.id
_entity.type
_entity.pdbx_description
1 polymer ?
#
loop_
_entity_poly.entity_id
_entity_poly.type
_entity_poly.pdbx_seq_one_letter_code
_entity_poly.pdbx_strand_id
1 'polypeptide(L)' 'MQHFWTVLSTKFTEEQKKLFVKLVWGRSTLPSRHEDFISKFVINPFTITNGPVDRALPRAHTCSFTLNLPD' A
#
# COMPACT_ATOMS: atom_id res chain seq x y z
N MET A 1 -10.75 3.80 5.43
CA MET A 1 -9.64 2.94 5.92
C MET A 1 -10.03 1.47 6.19
N GLN A 2 -11.21 1.14 6.75
CA GLN A 2 -11.56 -0.26 7.04
C GLN A 2 -11.61 -1.15 5.78
N HIS A 3 -12.17 -0.64 4.67
CA HIS A 3 -12.26 -1.39 3.41
C HIS A 3 -10.91 -1.87 2.87
N PHE A 4 -9.86 -1.05 2.98
CA PHE A 4 -8.52 -1.40 2.53
C PHE A 4 -8.01 -2.67 3.24
N TRP A 5 -8.08 -2.68 4.58
CA TRP A 5 -7.61 -3.82 5.37
C TRP A 5 -8.47 -5.06 5.18
N THR A 6 -9.79 -4.89 5.01
CA THR A 6 -10.70 -6.00 4.70
C THR A 6 -10.36 -6.65 3.36
N VAL A 7 -10.12 -5.85 2.31
CA VAL A 7 -9.76 -6.39 0.99
C VAL A 7 -8.40 -7.07 1.05
N LEU A 8 -7.40 -6.46 1.69
CA LEU A 8 -6.06 -7.03 1.81
C LEU A 8 -6.05 -8.34 2.62
N SER A 9 -6.89 -8.47 3.64
CA SER A 9 -6.94 -9.68 4.48
C SER A 9 -7.82 -10.79 3.89
N THR A 10 -8.97 -10.45 3.29
CA THR A 10 -9.99 -11.43 2.88
C THR A 10 -9.99 -11.75 1.38
N LYS A 11 -9.52 -10.83 0.52
CA LYS A 11 -9.59 -11.00 -0.94
C LYS A 11 -8.25 -11.31 -1.59
N PHE A 12 -7.14 -10.89 -0.98
CA PHE A 12 -5.82 -11.11 -1.56
C PHE A 12 -5.29 -12.51 -1.23
N THR A 13 -4.82 -13.22 -2.25
CA THR A 13 -4.03 -14.44 -2.07
C THR A 13 -2.63 -14.12 -1.53
N GLU A 14 -1.91 -15.12 -1.03
CA GLU A 14 -0.53 -14.94 -0.53
C GLU A 14 0.42 -14.40 -1.61
N GLU A 15 0.19 -14.75 -2.88
CA GLU A 15 0.94 -14.21 -4.02
C GLU A 15 0.62 -12.73 -4.26
N GLN A 16 -0.66 -12.35 -4.18
CA GLN A 16 -1.07 -10.96 -4.31
C GLN A 16 -0.57 -10.11 -3.14
N LYS A 17 -0.49 -10.66 -1.91
CA LYS A 17 0.13 -9.99 -0.77
C LYS A 17 1.62 -9.74 -0.99
N LYS A 18 2.36 -10.71 -1.55
CA LYS A 18 3.77 -10.52 -1.93
C LYS A 18 3.94 -9.44 -2.99
N LEU A 19 3.05 -9.42 -4.00
CA LEU A 19 3.05 -8.37 -5.03
C LEU A 19 2.74 -6.99 -4.44
N PHE A 20 1.80 -6.93 -3.49
CA PHE A 20 1.51 -5.70 -2.75
C PHE A 20 2.74 -5.21 -1.98
N VAL A 21 3.42 -6.09 -1.22
CA VAL A 21 4.66 -5.72 -0.52
C VAL A 21 5.70 -5.20 -1.51
N LYS A 22 5.88 -5.86 -2.66
CA LYS A 22 6.78 -5.37 -3.73
C LYS A 22 6.37 -4.00 -4.27
N LEU A 23 5.07 -3.71 -4.36
CA LEU A 23 4.55 -2.40 -4.80
C LEU A 23 4.89 -1.28 -3.80
N VAL A 24 4.71 -1.51 -2.49
CA VAL A 24 4.87 -0.46 -1.46
C VAL A 24 6.27 -0.38 -0.86
N TRP A 25 7.05 -1.46 -0.91
CA TRP A 25 8.38 -1.57 -0.29
C TRP A 25 9.49 -1.77 -1.32
N GLY A 26 9.17 -2.04 -2.58
CA GLY A 26 10.14 -2.30 -3.65
C GLY A 26 10.84 -3.67 -3.56
N ARG A 27 10.71 -4.38 -2.44
CA ARG A 27 11.22 -5.76 -2.24
C ARG A 27 10.07 -6.72 -2.03
N SER A 28 10.28 -7.99 -2.41
CA SER A 28 9.27 -9.05 -2.27
C SER A 28 9.15 -9.61 -0.84
N THR A 29 10.04 -9.20 0.07
CA THR A 29 10.12 -9.69 1.44
C THR A 29 10.04 -8.54 2.43
N LEU A 30 9.27 -8.74 3.50
CA LEU A 30 9.29 -7.85 4.65
C LEU A 30 10.50 -8.17 5.53
N PRO A 31 11.06 -7.17 6.21
CA PRO A 31 12.05 -7.43 7.25
C PRO A 31 11.49 -8.35 8.34
N SER A 32 12.28 -9.32 8.79
CA SER A 32 11.83 -10.35 9.74
C SER A 32 11.66 -9.80 11.17
N ARG A 33 12.37 -8.73 11.53
CA ARG A 33 12.26 -8.08 12.84
C ARG A 33 11.71 -6.68 12.68
N HIS A 34 10.97 -6.23 13.69
CA HIS A 34 10.43 -4.87 13.72
C HIS A 34 11.52 -3.79 13.67
N GLU A 35 12.70 -4.11 14.21
CA GLU A 35 13.90 -3.26 14.27
C GLU A 35 14.51 -2.99 12.88
N ASP A 36 14.30 -3.93 11.94
CA ASP A 36 14.86 -3.87 10.59
C ASP A 36 14.02 -2.97 9.65
N PHE A 37 12.89 -2.43 10.14
CA PHE A 37 12.06 -1.50 9.40
C PHE A 37 12.68 -0.10 9.46
N ILE A 38 13.20 0.36 8.32
CA ILE A 38 13.75 1.72 8.16
C ILE A 38 12.63 2.78 8.29
N SER A 39 11.42 2.44 7.86
CA SER A 39 10.24 3.29 8.00
C SER A 39 8.99 2.47 8.30
N LYS A 40 7.98 3.12 8.91
CA LYS A 40 6.66 2.53 9.14
C LYS A 40 5.83 2.60 7.86
N PHE A 41 4.96 1.62 7.65
CA PHE A 41 3.98 1.71 6.57
C PHE A 41 2.97 2.81 6.86
N VAL A 42 2.83 3.77 5.95
CA VAL A 42 1.90 4.90 6.09
C VAL A 42 0.92 4.90 4.93
N ILE A 43 -0.37 5.02 5.23
CA ILE A 43 -1.42 5.22 4.21
C ILE A 43 -1.89 6.67 4.31
N ASN A 44 -1.71 7.43 3.24
CA ASN A 44 -2.18 8.80 3.15
C ASN A 44 -3.42 8.85 2.24
N PRO A 45 -4.54 9.46 2.69
CA PRO A 45 -5.60 9.80 1.78
C PRO A 45 -5.12 10.92 0.83
N PHE A 46 -5.55 10.89 -0.43
CA PHE A 46 -5.37 12.05 -1.31
C PHE A 46 -6.64 12.31 -2.12
N THR A 47 -7.02 13.59 -2.18
CA THR A 47 -8.17 14.04 -2.96
C THR A 47 -7.72 14.34 -4.39
N ILE A 48 -8.52 13.89 -5.35
CA ILE A 48 -8.27 14.14 -6.76
C ILE A 48 -9.08 15.34 -7.17
N THR A 49 -8.38 16.40 -7.52
CA THR A 49 -8.98 17.67 -7.89
C THR A 49 -9.40 17.71 -9.35
N ASN A 50 -8.85 16.83 -10.21
CA ASN A 50 -9.11 16.81 -11.65
C ASN A 50 -9.30 15.38 -12.17
N GLY A 51 -10.46 15.11 -12.76
CA GLY A 51 -10.80 13.84 -13.40
C GLY A 51 -11.72 12.93 -12.56
N PRO A 52 -12.25 11.84 -13.15
CA PRO A 52 -13.12 10.91 -12.44
C PRO A 52 -12.35 10.17 -11.33
N VAL A 53 -12.80 10.36 -10.08
CA VAL A 53 -12.19 9.79 -8.86
C VAL A 53 -12.05 8.26 -8.97
N ASP A 54 -13.04 7.58 -9.54
CA ASP A 54 -13.06 6.11 -9.71
C ASP A 54 -11.98 5.56 -10.65
N ARG A 55 -11.34 6.42 -11.48
CA ARG A 55 -10.25 5.99 -12.37
C ARG A 55 -8.88 6.11 -11.73
N ALA A 56 -8.82 6.64 -10.52
CA ALA A 56 -7.56 6.89 -9.89
C ALA A 56 -6.98 5.64 -9.24
N LEU A 57 -5.71 5.42 -9.52
CA LEU A 57 -4.99 4.29 -8.94
C LEU A 57 -4.24 4.75 -7.68
N PRO A 58 -4.16 3.88 -6.65
CA PRO A 58 -3.28 4.12 -5.52
C PRO A 58 -1.84 4.32 -5.96
N ARG A 59 -1.13 5.27 -5.34
CA ARG A 59 0.26 5.58 -5.66
C ARG A 59 1.18 5.15 -4.52
N ALA A 60 2.12 4.26 -4.81
CA ALA A 60 3.09 3.78 -3.83
C ALA A 60 4.41 4.56 -3.94
N HIS A 61 4.99 4.90 -2.80
CA HIS A 61 6.32 5.47 -2.65
C HIS A 61 7.21 4.46 -1.93
N THR A 62 8.00 3.72 -2.71
CA THR A 62 8.80 2.59 -2.22
C THR A 62 9.95 3.01 -1.30
N CYS A 63 10.51 4.21 -1.48
CA CYS A 63 11.58 4.74 -0.64
C CYS A 63 11.10 5.07 0.80
N SER A 64 9.87 5.54 0.94
CA SER A 64 9.31 5.96 2.23
C SER A 64 8.33 4.96 2.85
N PHE A 65 8.02 3.86 2.14
CA PHE A 65 7.00 2.88 2.52
C PHE A 65 5.61 3.51 2.69
N THR A 66 5.23 4.36 1.75
CA THR A 66 3.97 5.11 1.80
C THR A 66 3.04 4.70 0.67
N LEU A 67 1.75 4.56 0.96
CA LEU A 67 0.69 4.35 -0.02
C LEU A 67 -0.28 5.52 0.02
N ASN A 68 -0.41 6.24 -1.09
CA ASN A 68 -1.44 7.24 -1.26
C ASN A 68 -2.68 6.56 -1.85
N LEU A 69 -3.79 6.60 -1.12
CA LEU A 69 -5.07 6.02 -1.54
C LEU A 69 -6.05 7.16 -1.89
N PRO A 70 -6.72 7.11 -3.04
CA PRO A 70 -7.82 8.06 -3.29
C PRO A 70 -8.96 7.80 -2.30
N ASP A 71 -9.69 8.87 -1.95
CA ASP A 71 -10.85 8.83 -1.05
C ASP A 71 -12.10 8.24 -1.74
#